data_AF-A0A2E9XB38-F1
#
_entry.id   AF-A0A2E9XB38-F1
#
_cell.length_a   1.000
_cell.length_b   1.000
_cell.length_c   1.000
_cell.angle_alpha   90.00
_cell.angle_beta   90.00
_cell.angle_gamma   90.00
#
_symmetry.space_group_name_H-M   'P 1'
#
loop_
_entity.id
_entity.type
_entity.pdbx_description
1 polymer ?
#
loop_
_entity_poly.entity_id
_entity_poly.type
_entity_poly.pdbx_seq_one_letter_code
_entity_poly.pdbx_strand_id
1 'polypeptide(L)'
;MPRKGKGQKVQTAKGQQYGQAKMQEEAQDVVPLPQMPAPPRARPAEAGPLRRPTERPNEPLGTMAPPPPANQVTTDPNMIRPYLPALETIASQPGASRQTKAFVSRLRAIAMGGTNDGMV
;
A
#
# COMPACT_ATOMS: atom_id res chain seq x y z
N MET A 1 -11.53 -10.63 56.08
CA MET A 1 -12.14 -9.31 55.78
C MET A 1 -11.45 -8.72 54.55
N PRO A 2 -12.16 -8.25 53.50
CA PRO A 2 -11.53 -7.63 52.33
C PRO A 2 -11.16 -6.18 52.63
N ARG A 3 -9.89 -5.79 52.42
CA ARG A 3 -9.42 -4.41 52.63
C ARG A 3 -9.89 -3.48 51.50
N LYS A 4 -10.62 -2.41 51.86
CA LYS A 4 -10.88 -1.24 50.99
C LYS A 4 -9.58 -0.42 50.88
N GLY A 5 -8.69 -0.83 49.97
CA GLY A 5 -7.51 -0.08 49.54
C GLY A 5 -7.31 -0.32 48.05
N LYS A 6 -7.01 0.72 47.28
CA LYS A 6 -7.05 0.74 45.82
C LYS A 6 -6.24 -0.42 45.17
N GLY A 7 -6.95 -1.47 44.75
CA GLY A 7 -6.70 -2.15 43.47
C GLY A 7 -5.87 -3.43 43.44
N GLN A 8 -5.17 -3.84 44.51
CA GLN A 8 -4.38 -5.09 44.46
C GLN A 8 -5.05 -6.19 45.27
N LYS A 9 -5.53 -7.23 44.57
CA LYS A 9 -5.99 -8.48 45.19
C LYS A 9 -4.74 -9.25 45.60
N VAL A 10 -4.64 -9.63 46.87
CA VAL A 10 -3.60 -10.53 47.36
C VAL A 10 -3.78 -11.87 46.65
N GLN A 11 -2.74 -12.34 45.97
CA GLN A 11 -2.78 -13.59 45.19
C GLN A 11 -1.91 -14.64 45.85
N THR A 12 -2.50 -15.77 46.21
CA THR A 12 -1.79 -16.96 46.65
C THR A 12 -1.95 -18.06 45.61
N ALA A 13 -0.92 -18.87 45.41
CA ALA A 13 -1.00 -19.98 44.47
C ALA A 13 -1.99 -21.05 44.98
N LYS A 14 -2.82 -21.62 44.09
CA LYS A 14 -3.78 -22.66 44.46
C LYS A 14 -3.05 -23.94 44.88
N GLY A 15 -3.44 -24.53 46.03
CA GLY A 15 -2.91 -25.81 46.52
C GLY A 15 -1.76 -25.70 47.53
N GLN A 16 -1.44 -24.50 48.04
CA GLN A 16 -0.40 -24.34 49.05
C GLN A 16 -0.88 -24.67 50.47
N GLN A 17 0.02 -25.22 51.29
CA GLN A 17 -0.21 -25.42 52.71
C GLN A 17 -0.40 -24.06 53.40
N TYR A 18 -1.32 -23.98 54.38
CA TYR A 18 -1.78 -22.73 55.00
C TYR A 18 -0.66 -21.76 55.42
N GLY A 19 0.44 -22.27 55.98
CA GLY A 19 1.59 -21.43 56.39
C GLY A 19 2.33 -20.76 55.23
N GLN A 20 2.40 -21.43 54.06
CA GLN A 20 3.02 -20.89 52.86
C GLN A 20 2.16 -19.83 52.19
N ALA A 21 0.83 -20.02 52.20
CA ALA A 21 -0.11 -19.01 51.74
C ALA A 21 0.02 -17.72 52.58
N LYS A 22 0.08 -17.83 53.91
CA LYS A 22 0.21 -16.68 54.80
C LYS A 22 1.50 -15.89 54.58
N MET A 23 2.63 -16.58 54.36
CA MET A 23 3.91 -15.91 54.03
C MET A 23 3.84 -15.12 52.71
N GLN A 24 3.10 -15.61 51.71
CA GLN A 24 2.89 -14.88 50.45
C GLN A 24 2.00 -13.66 50.62
N GLU A 25 1.01 -13.73 51.51
CA GLU A 25 0.15 -12.60 51.85
C GLU A 25 0.94 -11.52 52.57
N GLU A 26 1.78 -11.90 53.55
CA GLU A 26 2.63 -10.97 54.29
C GLU A 26 3.71 -10.34 53.41
N ALA A 27 4.31 -11.10 52.47
CA ALA A 27 5.29 -10.57 51.52
C ALA A 27 4.68 -9.51 50.57
N GLN A 28 3.41 -9.70 50.17
CA GLN A 28 2.68 -8.73 49.35
C GLN A 28 2.24 -7.48 50.14
N ASP A 29 2.17 -7.56 51.47
CA ASP A 29 1.90 -6.40 52.34
C ASP A 29 3.16 -5.52 52.51
N VAL A 30 4.35 -6.14 52.58
CA VAL A 30 5.63 -5.42 52.80
C VAL A 30 6.14 -4.73 51.53
N VAL A 31 5.91 -5.30 50.34
CA VAL A 31 6.37 -4.73 49.07
C VAL A 31 5.18 -4.56 48.11
N PRO A 32 4.47 -3.42 48.19
CA PRO A 32 3.40 -3.11 47.25
C PRO A 32 3.95 -3.08 45.82
N LEU A 33 3.28 -3.77 44.89
CA LEU A 33 3.70 -3.74 43.49
C LEU A 33 3.60 -2.30 42.95
N PRO A 34 4.61 -1.82 42.22
CA PRO A 34 4.55 -0.51 41.59
C PRO A 34 3.35 -0.45 40.63
N GLN A 35 2.52 0.57 40.78
CA GLN A 35 1.39 0.79 39.88
C GLN A 35 1.95 1.18 38.51
N MET A 36 1.88 0.26 37.55
CA MET A 36 2.22 0.59 36.18
C MET A 36 1.20 1.62 35.66
N PRO A 37 1.64 2.72 35.02
CA PRO A 37 0.72 3.64 34.38
C PRO A 37 -0.13 2.85 33.37
N ALA A 38 -1.43 3.11 33.37
CA ALA A 38 -2.34 2.48 32.42
C ALA A 38 -1.82 2.74 30.99
N PRO A 39 -1.79 1.72 30.11
CA PRO A 39 -1.34 1.93 28.75
C PRO A 39 -2.22 3.00 28.07
N PRO A 40 -1.62 3.89 27.27
CA PRO A 40 -2.39 4.91 26.55
C PRO A 40 -3.47 4.22 25.71
N ARG A 41 -4.72 4.66 25.88
CA ARG A 41 -5.85 4.17 25.05
C ARG A 41 -5.61 4.64 23.62
N ALA A 42 -5.33 3.72 22.71
CA ALA A 42 -5.20 4.01 21.30
C ALA A 42 -6.52 4.60 20.77
N ARG A 43 -6.46 5.80 20.17
CA ARG A 43 -7.60 6.41 19.51
C ARG A 43 -7.65 5.94 18.05
N PRO A 44 -8.84 5.72 17.48
CA PRO A 44 -8.98 5.43 16.06
C PRO A 44 -8.33 6.51 15.20
N ALA A 45 -7.59 6.11 14.16
CA ALA A 45 -6.88 6.98 13.22
C ALA A 45 -5.70 7.81 13.80
N GLU A 46 -5.27 7.58 15.04
CA GLU A 46 -4.05 8.19 15.59
C GLU A 46 -2.80 7.44 15.10
N ALA A 47 -1.67 8.12 14.89
CA ALA A 47 -0.41 7.46 14.58
C ALA A 47 0.14 6.74 15.83
N GLY A 48 -0.12 5.44 15.93
CA GLY A 48 0.35 4.61 17.03
C GLY A 48 1.71 3.95 16.75
N PRO A 49 2.20 3.09 17.67
CA PRO A 49 3.49 2.40 17.54
C PRO A 49 3.60 1.62 16.22
N LEU A 50 4.80 1.57 15.61
CA LEU A 50 5.05 0.85 14.34
C LEU A 50 4.69 -0.64 14.39
N ARG A 51 4.70 -1.23 15.59
CA ARG A 51 4.37 -2.64 15.82
C ARG A 51 2.90 -2.87 16.19
N ARG A 52 2.03 -1.85 16.13
CA ARG A 52 0.62 -2.04 16.45
C ARG A 52 -0.08 -2.84 15.33
N PRO A 53 -1.06 -3.70 15.67
CA PRO A 53 -1.95 -4.29 14.67
C PRO A 53 -2.71 -3.19 13.90
N THR A 54 -2.98 -3.42 12.62
CA THR A 54 -3.82 -2.52 11.83
C THR A 54 -5.25 -2.52 12.38
N GLU A 55 -5.94 -1.38 12.33
CA GLU A 55 -7.34 -1.28 12.79
C GLU A 55 -8.28 -2.16 11.94
N ARG A 56 -7.83 -2.55 10.74
CA ARG A 56 -8.58 -3.40 9.81
C ARG A 56 -7.67 -4.48 9.20
N PRO A 57 -7.34 -5.55 9.95
CA PRO A 57 -6.44 -6.60 9.48
C PRO A 57 -6.97 -7.38 8.28
N ASN A 58 -8.29 -7.47 8.17
CA ASN A 58 -8.98 -8.26 7.15
C ASN A 58 -9.53 -7.41 6.00
N GLU A 59 -9.29 -6.10 5.99
CA GLU A 59 -9.67 -5.28 4.84
C GLU A 59 -8.65 -5.52 3.72
N PRO A 60 -9.09 -5.85 2.50
CA PRO A 60 -8.17 -5.96 1.39
C PRO A 60 -7.45 -4.63 1.22
N LEU A 61 -6.11 -4.65 1.33
CA LEU A 61 -5.27 -3.52 0.96
C LEU A 61 -5.63 -3.18 -0.48
N GLY A 62 -6.23 -2.00 -0.67
CA GLY A 62 -7.01 -1.65 -1.85
C GLY A 62 -6.47 -2.25 -3.13
N THR A 63 -7.35 -2.95 -3.87
CA THR A 63 -7.15 -3.28 -5.28
C THR A 63 -6.49 -2.09 -5.94
N MET A 64 -5.26 -2.28 -6.44
CA MET A 64 -4.59 -1.23 -7.21
C MET A 64 -5.59 -0.75 -8.25
N ALA A 65 -5.84 0.57 -8.27
CA ALA A 65 -6.65 1.15 -9.32
C ALA A 65 -6.07 0.66 -10.66
N PRO A 66 -6.91 0.25 -11.63
CA PRO A 66 -6.42 -0.14 -12.93
C PRO A 66 -5.53 0.98 -13.46
N PRO A 67 -4.41 0.65 -14.12
CA PRO A 67 -3.53 1.68 -14.68
C PRO A 67 -4.38 2.63 -15.53
N PRO A 68 -4.11 3.95 -15.48
CA PRO A 68 -4.82 4.89 -16.33
C PRO A 68 -4.70 4.40 -17.78
N PRO A 69 -5.75 4.58 -18.61
CA PRO A 69 -5.67 4.22 -20.01
C PRO A 69 -4.42 4.87 -20.61
N ALA A 70 -3.63 4.10 -21.36
CA ALA A 70 -2.45 4.63 -22.03
C ALA A 70 -2.87 5.87 -22.81
N ASN A 71 -2.18 7.01 -22.59
CA ASN A 71 -2.40 8.23 -23.37
C ASN A 71 -2.16 7.88 -24.84
N GLN A 72 -3.23 7.65 -25.58
CA GLN A 72 -3.17 7.53 -27.02
C GLN A 72 -2.82 8.92 -27.52
N VAL A 73 -1.58 9.10 -27.97
CA VAL A 73 -1.18 10.33 -28.66
C VAL A 73 -1.98 10.36 -29.96
N THR A 74 -3.14 11.03 -29.94
CA THR A 74 -3.93 11.30 -31.14
C THR A 74 -3.11 12.24 -32.00
N THR A 75 -2.37 11.67 -32.94
CA THR A 75 -1.57 12.46 -33.87
C THR A 75 -2.52 12.95 -34.95
N ASP A 76 -2.71 14.26 -35.06
CA ASP A 76 -3.58 14.84 -36.09
C ASP A 76 -2.96 14.55 -37.47
N PRO A 77 -3.63 13.78 -38.35
CA PRO A 77 -3.11 13.44 -39.66
C PRO A 77 -2.83 14.67 -40.52
N ASN A 78 -3.55 15.78 -40.32
CA ASN A 78 -3.35 17.02 -41.06
C ASN A 78 -2.04 17.71 -40.69
N MET A 79 -1.57 17.55 -39.45
CA MET A 79 -0.28 18.07 -39.00
C MET A 79 0.90 17.28 -39.59
N ILE A 80 0.73 15.98 -39.85
CA ILE A 80 1.83 15.10 -40.32
C ILE A 80 2.02 15.17 -41.84
N ARG A 81 0.93 15.30 -42.61
CA ARG A 81 0.92 15.32 -44.09
C ARG A 81 2.01 16.16 -44.75
N PRO A 82 2.27 17.42 -44.35
CA PRO A 82 3.30 18.24 -44.99
C PRO A 82 4.73 17.73 -44.74
N TYR A 83 4.97 16.99 -43.67
CA TYR A 83 6.30 16.50 -43.30
C TYR A 83 6.62 15.11 -43.87
N LEU A 84 5.62 14.37 -44.37
CA LEU A 84 5.81 13.02 -44.92
C LEU A 84 6.85 12.94 -46.05
N PRO A 85 6.87 13.83 -47.05
CA PRO A 85 7.85 13.72 -48.15
C PRO A 85 9.31 13.82 -47.65
N ALA A 86 9.56 14.65 -46.64
CA ALA A 86 10.88 14.79 -46.03
C ALA A 86 11.26 13.51 -45.26
N LEU A 87 10.32 12.94 -44.50
CA LEU A 87 10.53 11.69 -43.77
C LEU A 87 10.74 10.49 -44.72
N GLU A 88 10.06 10.45 -45.86
CA GLU A 88 10.25 9.44 -46.90
C GLU A 88 11.62 9.55 -47.57
N THR A 89 12.11 10.78 -47.77
CA THR A 89 13.47 11.02 -48.29
C THR A 89 14.54 10.53 -47.32
N ILE A 90 14.33 10.69 -46.01
CA ILE A 90 15.25 10.17 -44.98
C ILE A 90 15.17 8.64 -44.92
N ALA A 91 13.97 8.07 -45.01
CA ALA A 91 13.77 6.62 -44.97
C ALA A 91 14.27 5.90 -46.23
N SER A 92 14.40 6.59 -47.37
CA SER A 92 14.93 6.03 -48.62
C SER A 92 16.46 6.02 -48.70
N GLN A 93 17.15 6.66 -47.75
CA GLN A 93 18.61 6.66 -47.70
C GLN A 93 19.19 5.25 -47.48
N PRO A 94 20.35 4.93 -48.08
CA PRO A 94 20.97 3.60 -47.98
C PRO A 94 21.42 3.21 -46.56
N GLY A 95 21.47 4.16 -45.62
CA GLY A 95 21.74 3.93 -44.19
C GLY A 95 20.50 3.87 -43.29
N ALA A 96 19.29 4.04 -43.83
CA ALA A 96 18.07 4.07 -43.02
C ALA A 96 17.76 2.69 -42.42
N SER A 97 17.56 2.67 -41.10
CA SER A 97 17.24 1.43 -40.37
C SER A 97 15.89 0.86 -40.81
N ARG A 98 15.71 -0.47 -40.65
CA ARG A 98 14.42 -1.15 -40.90
C ARG A 98 13.29 -0.55 -40.06
N GLN A 99 13.60 -0.14 -38.83
CA GLN A 99 12.66 0.51 -37.92
C GLN A 99 12.22 1.88 -38.42
N THR A 100 13.14 2.67 -38.98
CA THR A 100 12.84 3.99 -39.57
C THR A 100 11.89 3.85 -40.76
N LYS A 101 12.14 2.87 -41.64
CA LYS A 101 11.27 2.60 -42.80
C LYS A 101 9.86 2.15 -42.36
N ALA A 102 9.78 1.25 -41.37
CA ALA A 102 8.51 0.80 -40.81
C ALA A 102 7.73 1.94 -40.14
N PHE A 103 8.43 2.83 -39.44
CA PHE A 103 7.84 4.00 -38.79
C PHE A 103 7.23 4.97 -39.80
N VAL A 104 7.97 5.35 -40.84
CA VAL A 104 7.47 6.25 -41.89
C VAL A 104 6.31 5.62 -42.66
N SER A 105 6.37 4.30 -42.93
CA SER A 105 5.25 3.56 -43.52
C SER A 105 3.99 3.60 -42.66
N ARG A 106 4.12 3.50 -41.33
CA ARG A 106 3.00 3.59 -40.40
C ARG A 106 2.43 5.00 -40.33
N LEU A 107 3.28 6.03 -40.31
CA LEU A 107 2.85 7.42 -40.37
C LEU A 107 2.10 7.74 -41.66
N ARG A 108 2.55 7.20 -42.80
CA ARG A 108 1.86 7.34 -44.09
C ARG A 108 0.47 6.73 -44.05
N ALA A 109 0.32 5.54 -43.47
CA ALA A 109 -0.97 4.87 -43.33
C ALA A 109 -1.96 5.70 -42.49
N ILE A 110 -1.48 6.28 -41.37
CA ILE A 110 -2.29 7.12 -40.48
C ILE A 110 -2.72 8.42 -41.19
N ALA A 111 -1.80 9.05 -41.92
CA ALA A 111 -2.05 10.33 -42.60
C ALA A 111 -2.95 10.23 -43.84
N MET A 112 -2.92 9.10 -44.56
CA MET A 112 -3.66 8.89 -45.80
C MET A 112 -5.07 8.30 -45.61
N GLY A 113 -5.41 7.83 -44.41
CA GLY A 113 -6.75 7.31 -44.13
C GLY A 113 -6.75 6.26 -43.04
N GLY A 114 -6.68 6.69 -41.77
CA GLY A 114 -7.08 5.86 -40.64
C GLY A 114 -8.56 5.48 -40.75
N THR A 115 -8.85 4.46 -41.54
CA THR A 115 -10.07 3.64 -41.53
C THR A 115 -9.66 2.24 -41.94
N ASN A 116 -9.29 1.40 -40.97
CA ASN A 116 -9.37 -0.06 -41.03
C ASN A 116 -9.00 -0.61 -39.64
N ASP A 117 -9.70 -0.15 -38.60
CA ASP A 117 -9.77 -0.87 -37.32
C ASP A 117 -11.20 -0.74 -36.80
N GLY A 118 -12.05 -1.64 -37.28
CA GLY A 118 -13.49 -1.59 -37.06
C GLY A 118 -14.26 -2.38 -38.12
N MET A 119 -14.01 -3.68 -38.27
CA MET A 119 -15.05 -4.68 -38.54
C MET A 119 -14.49 -6.12 -38.47
N VAL A 120 -15.20 -6.92 -37.65
CA VAL A 120 -15.18 -8.37 -37.36
C VAL A 120 -14.16 -8.84 -36.33
#